data_AF-X6MY12-F1
#
_entry.id   AF-X6MY12-F1
#
_cell.length_a   1.000
_cell.length_b   1.000
_cell.length_c   1.000
_cell.angle_alpha   90.00
_cell.angle_beta   90.00
_cell.angle_gamma   90.00
#
_symmetry.space_group_name_H-M   'P 1'
#
loop_
_entity.id
_entity.type
_entity.pdbx_description
1 polymer ?
#
loop_
_entity_poly.entity_id
_entity_poly.type
_entity_poly.pdbx_seq_one_letter_code
_entity_poly.pdbx_strand_id
1 'polypeptide(L)'
;MGPLVHAINNENERDESTLQAHLDKVASVQACFLNFRSPYDEACQKLKKRIVNCADEASKCIQKDKFAEFRKELEKIGKALILQEHLCSFIDIKKMIKDLESEALDHLNNITVEGYETLKKAIEVMSAPTKGEEQQKKLKLKNSI
;
A
#
# COMPACT_ATOMS: atom_id res chain seq x y z
N MET A 1 -21.31 25.59 -6.71
CA MET A 1 -19.86 25.30 -6.84
C MET A 1 -19.12 25.38 -5.50
N GLY A 2 -19.30 26.43 -4.70
CA GLY A 2 -18.65 26.56 -3.38
C GLY A 2 -18.72 25.33 -2.47
N PRO A 3 -19.88 24.66 -2.30
CA PRO A 3 -19.98 23.46 -1.46
C PRO A 3 -19.18 22.24 -1.96
N LEU A 4 -19.10 22.03 -3.28
CA LEU A 4 -18.35 20.93 -3.89
C LEU A 4 -16.84 21.17 -3.76
N VAL A 5 -16.39 22.38 -4.08
CA VAL A 5 -14.98 22.77 -3.92
C VAL A 5 -14.56 22.69 -2.46
N HIS A 6 -15.43 23.12 -1.54
CA HIS A 6 -15.20 22.99 -0.10
C HIS A 6 -15.21 21.52 0.36
N ALA A 7 -16.07 20.66 -0.20
CA ALA A 7 -16.08 19.22 0.11
C ALA A 7 -14.83 18.50 -0.40
N ILE A 8 -14.31 18.89 -1.57
CA ILE A 8 -13.09 18.34 -2.17
C ILE A 8 -11.84 18.83 -1.44
N ASN A 9 -11.80 20.10 -1.04
CA ASN A 9 -10.63 20.72 -0.41
C ASN A 9 -10.56 20.49 1.10
N ASN A 10 -11.66 20.11 1.76
CA ASN A 10 -11.60 19.73 3.16
C ASN A 10 -11.14 18.28 3.28
N GLU A 11 -9.84 18.13 3.50
CA GLU A 11 -9.15 16.89 3.88
C GLU A 11 -9.60 16.31 5.23
N ASN A 12 -10.41 17.05 5.99
CA ASN A 12 -10.95 16.61 7.29
C ASN A 12 -12.01 15.53 7.09
N GLU A 13 -11.60 14.26 6.99
CA GLU A 13 -12.37 13.01 7.21
C GLU A 13 -13.87 13.10 6.90
N ARG A 14 -14.25 13.82 5.85
CA ARG A 14 -15.64 14.04 5.52
C ARG A 14 -16.06 12.82 4.76
N ASP A 15 -17.09 12.18 5.29
CA ASP A 15 -17.74 10.98 4.79
C ASP A 15 -17.75 10.97 3.26
N GLU A 16 -17.02 10.04 2.64
CA GLU A 16 -16.96 9.91 1.18
C GLU A 16 -18.40 9.81 0.62
N SER A 17 -19.37 9.35 1.42
CA SER A 17 -20.81 9.32 1.09
C SER A 17 -21.39 10.72 0.85
N THR A 18 -20.96 11.71 1.63
CA THR A 18 -21.35 13.11 1.42
C THR A 18 -20.74 13.66 0.13
N LEU A 19 -19.51 13.27 -0.18
CA LEU A 19 -18.85 13.68 -1.43
C LEU A 19 -19.53 13.04 -2.64
N GLN A 20 -19.88 11.74 -2.56
CA GLN A 20 -20.67 11.03 -3.56
C GLN A 20 -21.98 11.77 -3.85
N ALA A 21 -22.76 12.09 -2.81
CA ALA A 21 -24.03 12.81 -2.97
C ALA A 21 -23.86 14.19 -3.63
N HIS A 22 -22.73 14.87 -3.44
CA HIS A 22 -22.43 16.11 -4.15
C HIS A 22 -22.07 15.88 -5.61
N LEU A 23 -21.27 14.84 -5.90
CA LEU A 23 -20.90 14.47 -7.26
C LEU A 23 -22.13 14.02 -8.06
N ASP A 24 -23.04 13.26 -7.48
CA ASP A 24 -24.33 12.86 -8.10
C ASP A 24 -25.18 14.07 -8.49
N LYS A 25 -25.29 15.05 -7.59
CA LYS A 25 -26.01 16.31 -7.86
C LYS A 25 -25.37 17.09 -9.00
N VAL A 26 -24.04 17.17 -9.05
CA VAL A 26 -23.34 17.88 -10.12
C VAL A 26 -23.42 17.09 -11.43
N ALA A 27 -23.34 15.76 -11.38
CA ALA A 27 -23.46 14.86 -12.51
C ALA A 27 -24.84 14.99 -13.19
N SER A 28 -25.92 15.06 -12.39
CA SER A 28 -27.27 15.29 -12.91
C SER A 28 -27.42 16.69 -13.53
N VAL A 29 -26.85 17.73 -12.91
CA VAL A 29 -26.88 19.09 -13.47
C VAL A 29 -26.09 19.19 -14.78
N GLN A 30 -24.90 18.58 -14.87
CA GLN A 30 -24.09 18.67 -16.11
C GLN A 30 -24.74 17.94 -17.29
N ALA A 31 -25.56 16.92 -17.04
CA ALA A 31 -26.30 16.23 -18.09
C ALA A 31 -27.28 17.17 -18.82
N CYS A 32 -27.82 18.16 -18.10
CA CYS A 32 -28.71 19.18 -18.65
C CYS A 32 -27.98 20.48 -19.03
N PHE A 33 -26.86 20.79 -18.39
CA PHE A 33 -26.13 22.05 -18.54
C PHE A 33 -24.62 21.82 -18.73
N LEU A 34 -24.17 21.81 -19.99
CA LEU A 34 -22.77 21.52 -20.36
C LEU A 34 -21.73 22.44 -19.70
N ASN A 35 -22.11 23.65 -19.27
CA ASN A 35 -21.23 24.58 -18.55
C ASN A 35 -20.72 24.02 -17.22
N PHE A 36 -21.36 22.98 -16.66
CA PHE A 36 -20.93 22.32 -15.44
C PHE A 36 -19.93 21.17 -15.68
N ARG A 37 -19.66 20.80 -16.93
CA ARG A 37 -18.74 19.71 -17.26
C ARG A 37 -17.31 19.99 -16.82
N SER A 38 -16.76 21.15 -17.19
CA SER A 38 -15.39 21.52 -16.81
C SER A 38 -15.19 21.56 -15.29
N PRO A 39 -16.09 22.20 -14.51
CA PRO A 39 -16.11 22.09 -13.05
C PRO A 39 -16.15 20.66 -12.48
N TYR A 40 -16.97 19.79 -13.06
CA TYR A 40 -17.10 18.40 -12.65
C TYR A 40 -15.82 17.60 -12.93
N ASP A 41 -15.24 17.78 -14.12
CA ASP A 41 -13.98 17.13 -14.51
C ASP A 41 -12.82 17.61 -13.60
N GLU A 42 -12.76 18.90 -13.28
CA GLU A 42 -11.76 19.45 -12.34
C GLU A 42 -11.89 18.82 -10.94
N ALA A 43 -13.13 18.67 -10.47
CA ALA A 43 -13.41 17.99 -9.20
C ALA A 43 -12.92 16.54 -9.21
N CYS A 44 -13.25 15.78 -10.27
CA CYS A 44 -12.81 14.39 -10.41
C CYS A 44 -11.28 14.28 -10.48
N GLN A 45 -10.60 15.19 -11.16
CA GLN A 45 -9.13 15.23 -11.24
C GLN A 45 -8.48 15.51 -9.88
N LYS A 46 -9.04 16.41 -9.07
CA LYS A 46 -8.57 16.66 -7.70
C LYS A 46 -8.70 15.41 -6.83
N LEU A 47 -9.82 14.71 -6.93
CA LEU A 47 -10.06 13.46 -6.20
C LEU A 47 -9.10 12.35 -6.64
N LYS A 48 -8.90 12.18 -7.95
CA LYS A 48 -7.87 11.29 -8.49
C LYS A 48 -6.51 11.57 -7.84
N LYS A 49 -6.08 12.83 -7.81
CA LYS A 49 -4.78 13.20 -7.24
C LYS A 49 -4.68 12.81 -5.75
N ARG A 50 -5.74 13.01 -4.97
CA ARG A 50 -5.79 12.58 -3.56
C ARG A 50 -5.63 11.06 -3.42
N ILE A 51 -6.33 10.28 -4.24
CA ILE A 51 -6.27 8.81 -4.21
C ILE A 51 -4.87 8.32 -4.62
N VAL A 52 -4.29 8.90 -5.68
CA VAL A 52 -2.93 8.57 -6.14
C VAL A 52 -1.90 8.86 -5.04
N ASN A 53 -1.99 10.01 -4.37
CA ASN A 53 -1.10 10.32 -3.25
C ASN A 53 -1.19 9.27 -2.13
N CYS A 54 -2.40 8.81 -1.79
CA CYS A 54 -2.56 7.74 -0.80
C CYS A 54 -1.90 6.43 -1.27
N ALA A 55 -2.02 6.08 -2.55
CA ALA A 55 -1.38 4.89 -3.10
C ALA A 55 0.15 5.00 -3.10
N ASP A 56 0.70 6.16 -3.46
CA ASP A 56 2.14 6.41 -3.41
C ASP A 56 2.67 6.29 -1.96
N GLU A 57 1.94 6.81 -0.98
CA GLU A 57 2.30 6.65 0.44
C GLU A 57 2.15 5.20 0.91
N ALA A 58 1.12 4.47 0.44
CA ALA A 58 0.96 3.04 0.74
C ALA A 58 2.15 2.21 0.22
N SER A 59 2.58 2.43 -1.02
CA SER A 59 3.76 1.76 -1.61
C SER A 59 5.04 2.07 -0.81
N LYS A 60 5.26 3.34 -0.43
CA LYS A 60 6.39 3.71 0.45
C LYS A 60 6.33 3.03 1.81
N CYS A 61 5.14 2.76 2.34
CA CYS A 61 4.99 2.05 3.61
C CYS A 61 5.36 0.57 3.48
N ILE A 62 5.02 -0.08 2.38
CA ILE A 62 5.43 -1.46 2.07
C ILE A 62 6.96 -1.56 2.10
N GLN A 63 7.64 -0.71 1.32
CA GLN A 63 9.12 -0.71 1.22
C GLN A 63 9.85 -0.44 2.54
N LYS A 64 9.17 0.10 3.55
CA LYS A 64 9.73 0.46 4.85
C LYS A 64 9.24 -0.45 5.98
N ASP A 65 8.53 -1.53 5.66
CA ASP A 65 7.93 -2.46 6.62
C ASP A 65 6.92 -1.79 7.59
N LYS A 66 6.33 -0.67 7.16
CA LYS A 66 5.38 0.12 7.95
C LYS A 66 3.93 -0.32 7.69
N PHE A 67 3.63 -1.57 8.05
CA PHE A 67 2.32 -2.18 7.72
C PHE A 67 1.12 -1.53 8.42
N ALA A 68 1.33 -0.94 9.60
CA ALA A 68 0.27 -0.21 10.30
C ALA A 68 -0.13 1.07 9.55
N GLU A 69 0.85 1.81 9.02
CA GLU A 69 0.64 2.98 8.18
C GLU A 69 0.11 2.61 6.80
N PHE A 70 0.63 1.55 6.18
CA PHE A 70 0.09 0.98 4.94
C PHE A 70 -1.42 0.72 5.07
N ARG A 71 -1.85 0.07 6.16
CA ARG A 71 -3.27 -0.20 6.41
C ARG A 71 -4.10 1.07 6.48
N LYS A 72 -3.58 2.14 7.08
CA LYS A 72 -4.28 3.44 7.17
C LYS A 72 -4.44 4.09 5.79
N GLU A 73 -3.41 4.06 4.96
CA GLU A 73 -3.52 4.58 3.59
C GLU A 73 -4.47 3.73 2.74
N LEU A 74 -4.40 2.40 2.86
CA LEU A 74 -5.31 1.49 2.17
C LEU A 74 -6.77 1.70 2.58
N GLU A 75 -7.04 2.00 3.86
CA GLU A 75 -8.38 2.33 4.32
C GLU A 75 -8.92 3.62 3.67
N LYS A 76 -8.08 4.64 3.49
CA LYS A 76 -8.47 5.87 2.77
C LYS A 76 -8.82 5.57 1.31
N ILE A 77 -8.02 4.74 0.63
CA ILE A 77 -8.28 4.31 -0.75
C ILE A 77 -9.59 3.49 -0.81
N GLY A 78 -9.78 2.58 0.15
CA GLY A 78 -10.98 1.76 0.27
C GLY A 78 -12.25 2.58 0.46
N LYS A 79 -12.21 3.63 1.30
CA LYS A 79 -13.34 4.57 1.46
C LYS A 79 -13.70 5.28 0.15
N ALA A 80 -12.71 5.57 -0.71
CA ALA A 80 -12.94 6.20 -2.01
C ALA A 80 -13.59 5.26 -3.06
N LEU A 81 -13.73 3.96 -2.78
CA LEU A 81 -14.38 3.02 -3.73
C LEU A 81 -15.81 3.40 -4.08
N ILE A 82 -16.55 4.03 -3.16
CA ILE A 82 -17.92 4.47 -3.43
C ILE A 82 -17.98 5.57 -4.50
N LEU A 83 -16.85 6.24 -4.77
CA LEU A 83 -16.73 7.26 -5.81
C LEU A 83 -16.32 6.68 -7.18
N GLN A 84 -16.13 5.36 -7.28
CA GLN A 84 -15.62 4.70 -8.49
C GLN A 84 -16.49 5.01 -9.73
N GLU A 85 -17.81 5.15 -9.58
CA GLU A 85 -18.70 5.47 -10.70
C GLU A 85 -18.39 6.84 -11.33
N HIS A 86 -17.99 7.82 -10.52
CA HIS A 86 -17.57 9.14 -11.00
C HIS A 86 -16.13 9.16 -11.54
N LEU A 87 -15.28 8.27 -11.01
CA LEU A 87 -13.84 8.30 -11.24
C LEU A 87 -13.35 7.27 -12.25
N CYS A 88 -14.20 6.36 -12.75
CA CYS A 88 -13.79 5.23 -13.59
C CYS A 88 -13.05 5.63 -14.88
N SER A 89 -13.34 6.80 -15.44
CA SER A 89 -12.63 7.35 -16.61
C SER A 89 -11.26 7.96 -16.25
N PHE A 90 -11.03 8.25 -14.97
CA PHE A 90 -9.83 8.92 -14.46
C PHE A 90 -8.85 7.95 -13.77
N ILE A 91 -9.39 6.96 -13.06
CA ILE A 91 -8.67 5.98 -12.24
C ILE A 91 -9.54 4.74 -11.98
N ASP A 92 -8.89 3.56 -12.00
CA ASP A 92 -9.48 2.31 -11.54
C ASP A 92 -8.97 2.01 -10.12
N ILE A 93 -9.80 2.34 -9.11
CA ILE A 93 -9.44 2.18 -7.69
C ILE A 93 -9.34 0.69 -7.35
N LYS A 94 -10.17 -0.16 -7.95
CA LYS A 94 -10.12 -1.62 -7.70
C LYS A 94 -8.82 -2.20 -8.22
N LYS A 95 -8.39 -1.79 -9.41
CA LYS A 95 -7.08 -2.19 -9.94
C LYS A 95 -5.96 -1.69 -9.05
N MET A 96 -6.00 -0.43 -8.63
CA MET A 96 -4.98 0.14 -7.73
C MET A 96 -4.85 -0.63 -6.41
N ILE A 97 -5.97 -1.04 -5.80
CA ILE A 97 -5.93 -1.88 -4.58
C ILE A 97 -5.27 -3.23 -4.87
N LYS A 98 -5.58 -3.88 -6.00
CA LYS A 98 -4.96 -5.15 -6.39
C LYS A 98 -3.46 -5.02 -6.67
N ASP A 99 -3.05 -3.92 -7.27
CA ASP A 99 -1.64 -3.63 -7.55
C ASP A 99 -0.88 -3.48 -6.21
N LEU A 100 -1.44 -2.74 -5.24
CA LEU A 100 -0.88 -2.62 -3.89
C LEU A 100 -0.87 -3.96 -3.11
N GLU A 101 -1.90 -4.79 -3.27
CA GLU A 101 -1.95 -6.13 -2.68
C GLU A 101 -0.83 -7.02 -3.22
N SER A 102 -0.61 -6.97 -4.54
CA SER A 102 0.45 -7.73 -5.21
C SER A 102 1.83 -7.26 -4.75
N GLU A 103 2.05 -5.94 -4.69
CA GLU A 103 3.30 -5.35 -4.19
C GLU A 103 3.59 -5.77 -2.74
N ALA A 104 2.58 -5.72 -1.86
CA ALA A 104 2.73 -6.14 -0.48
C ALA A 104 3.07 -7.64 -0.36
N LEU A 105 2.43 -8.48 -1.17
CA LEU A 105 2.69 -9.92 -1.19
C LEU A 105 4.11 -10.23 -1.67
N ASP A 106 4.55 -9.60 -2.76
CA ASP A 106 5.90 -9.77 -3.30
C ASP A 106 6.97 -9.35 -2.27
N HIS A 107 6.74 -8.23 -1.59
CA HIS A 107 7.63 -7.75 -0.53
C HIS A 107 7.74 -8.74 0.64
N LEU A 108 6.61 -9.28 1.12
CA LEU A 108 6.58 -10.29 2.18
C LEU A 108 7.28 -11.59 1.78
N ASN A 109 7.12 -12.01 0.52
CA ASN A 109 7.82 -13.18 -0.01
C ASN A 109 9.33 -12.96 -0.01
N ASN A 110 9.79 -11.78 -0.46
CA ASN A 110 11.21 -11.44 -0.48
C ASN A 110 11.82 -11.46 0.94
N ILE A 111 11.15 -10.84 1.92
CA ILE A 111 11.60 -10.84 3.32
C ILE A 111 11.64 -12.26 3.88
N THR A 112 10.66 -13.10 3.55
CA THR A 112 10.61 -14.49 4.03
C THR A 112 11.79 -15.30 3.49
N VAL A 113 12.11 -15.15 2.20
CA VAL A 113 13.26 -15.82 1.57
C VAL A 113 14.57 -15.33 2.19
N GLU A 114 14.74 -14.01 2.37
CA GLU A 114 15.94 -13.44 2.98
C GLU A 114 16.11 -13.89 4.44
N GLY A 115 15.02 -13.89 5.20
CA GLY A 115 15.00 -14.37 6.59
C GLY A 115 15.37 -15.85 6.69
N TYR A 116 14.84 -16.70 5.81
CA TYR A 116 15.17 -18.11 5.75
C TYR A 116 16.66 -18.34 5.46
N GLU A 117 17.21 -17.68 4.43
CA GLU A 117 18.63 -17.80 4.08
C GLU A 117 19.56 -17.31 5.20
N THR A 118 19.16 -16.24 5.90
CA THR A 118 19.91 -15.72 7.05
C THR A 118 19.93 -16.72 8.20
N LEU A 119 18.78 -17.31 8.54
CA LEU A 119 18.68 -18.33 9.59
C LEU A 119 19.47 -19.60 9.24
N LYS A 120 19.37 -20.06 8.01
CA LYS A 120 20.12 -21.21 7.51
C LYS A 120 21.63 -21.01 7.68
N LYS A 121 22.16 -19.86 7.24
CA LYS A 121 23.57 -19.51 7.42
C LYS A 121 23.98 -19.45 8.89
N ALA A 122 23.13 -18.89 9.76
CA ALA A 122 23.41 -18.83 11.19
C ALA A 122 23.51 -20.24 11.81
N ILE A 123 22.62 -21.16 11.43
CA ILE A 123 22.63 -22.55 11.89
C ILE A 123 23.89 -23.28 11.40
N GLU A 124 24.27 -23.10 10.14
CA GLU A 124 25.50 -23.68 9.58
C GLU A 124 26.76 -23.19 10.32
N VAL A 125 26.83 -21.89 10.64
CA VAL A 125 27.93 -21.31 11.43
C VAL A 125 27.97 -21.88 12.85
N MET A 126 26.81 -22.04 13.51
CA MET A 126 26.74 -22.62 14.86
C MET A 126 27.07 -24.11 14.89
N SER A 127 26.78 -24.83 13.81
CA SER A 127 27.04 -26.27 13.66
C SER A 127 28.46 -26.57 13.17
N ALA A 128 29.20 -25.55 12.73
CA ALA A 128 30.57 -25.71 12.29
C ALA A 128 31.45 -26.08 13.50
N PRO A 129 32.24 -27.18 13.42
CA PRO A 129 33.09 -27.60 14.53
C PRO A 129 34.11 -26.50 14.82
N THR A 130 34.14 -26.01 16.06
CA THR A 130 35.22 -25.16 16.53
C THR A 130 36.52 -25.95 16.38
N LYS A 131 37.52 -25.35 15.72
CA LYS A 131 38.86 -25.94 15.49
C LYS A 131 39.53 -26.54 16.75
N GLY A 132 39.03 -26.24 17.96
CA GLY A 132 39.45 -26.85 19.23
C GLY A 132 38.96 -28.29 19.47
N GLU A 133 37.81 -28.70 18.93
CA GLU A 133 37.28 -30.05 19.18
C GLU A 133 38.00 -31.15 18.37
N GLU A 134 38.47 -30.81 17.17
CA GLU A 134 39.30 -31.74 16.37
C GLU A 134 40.70 -31.95 16.96
N GLN A 135 41.28 -30.95 17.63
CA GLN A 135 42.57 -31.11 18.30
C GLN A 135 42.44 -31.95 19.58
N GLN A 136 41.37 -31.80 20.37
CA GLN A 136 41.15 -32.65 21.54
C GLN A 136 40.84 -34.11 21.17
N LYS A 137 40.12 -34.37 20.07
CA LYS A 137 39.89 -35.75 19.59
C LYS A 137 41.17 -36.41 19.08
N LYS A 138 42.05 -35.66 18.40
CA LYS A 138 43.37 -36.17 17.96
C LYS A 138 44.37 -36.37 19.11
N LEU A 139 44.32 -35.55 20.17
CA LEU A 139 45.15 -35.75 21.37
C LEU A 139 44.70 -36.95 22.21
N LYS A 140 43.39 -37.17 22.38
CA LYS A 140 42.88 -38.32 23.14
C LYS A 140 43.19 -39.66 22.45
N LEU A 141 43.19 -39.71 21.12
CA LEU A 141 43.50 -40.93 20.36
C LEU A 141 45.00 -41.29 20.37
N LYS A 142 45.89 -40.29 20.48
CA LYS A 142 47.35 -40.51 20.57
C LYS A 142 47.83 -40.99 21.94
N ASN A 143 47.04 -40.77 23.00
CA ASN A 143 47.37 -41.18 24.37
C ASN A 143 46.76 -42.53 24.77
N SER A 144 46.15 -43.26 23.83
CA SER A 144 45.56 -44.60 24.05
C SER A 144 46.24 -45.71 23.25
N ILE A 145 47.46 -45.48 22.75
CA ILE A 145 48.34 -46.50 22.14
C ILE A 145 49.58 -46.65 23.01
#